data_AF-A0A7S4QWD1-F1
#
_entry.id   AF-A0A7S4QWD1-F1
#
_cell.length_a   1.000
_cell.length_b   1.000
_cell.length_c   1.000
_cell.angle_alpha   90.00
_cell.angle_beta   90.00
_cell.angle_gamma   90.00
#
_symmetry.space_group_name_H-M   'P 1'
#
loop_
_entity.id
_entity.type
_entity.pdbx_description
1 polymer ?
#
loop_
_entity_poly.entity_id
_entity_poly.type
_entity_poly.pdbx_seq_one_letter_code
_entity_poly.pdbx_strand_id
1 'polypeptide(L)'
;MESQKASRRINFARLGFQPKEINVMLDMTTTDSSVVTSAEDDEVGLRILLSLLEKDELITKGEGGGGDAKILTRNAPKANAADLEYASTERHHEIQALEAIFPNEFEIITPISKKQQNGSTASGVEEKSIDNSPEQRYKLKVTPITPLQPPAQSNACVLYAFTRSAYPILASPLLLFTNNTLPPSLLRRINVALIHKANEGLGEPIIFELMEYLAEYVPKMQD
;
A
#
# COMPACT_ATOMS: atom_id res chain seq x y z
N MET A 1 23.60 13.04 3.73
CA MET A 1 23.02 11.79 4.27
C MET A 1 22.15 12.06 5.51
N GLU A 2 22.61 12.81 6.52
CA GLU A 2 21.78 13.14 7.71
C GLU A 2 20.53 13.99 7.40
N SER A 3 20.64 14.98 6.52
CA SER A 3 19.50 15.82 6.11
C SER A 3 18.36 15.00 5.46
N GLN A 4 18.70 13.97 4.68
CA GLN A 4 17.71 13.06 4.08
C GLN A 4 17.05 12.15 5.12
N LYS A 5 17.82 11.64 6.10
CA LYS A 5 17.24 10.86 7.22
C LYS A 5 16.28 11.70 8.05
N ALA A 6 16.60 12.96 8.30
CA ALA A 6 15.73 13.88 9.02
C ALA A 6 14.43 14.16 8.25
N SER A 7 14.52 14.39 6.93
CA SER A 7 13.34 14.56 6.07
C SER A 7 12.43 13.33 6.08
N ARG A 8 13.01 12.14 5.89
CA ARG A 8 12.27 10.86 5.95
C ARG A 8 11.60 10.63 7.31
N ARG A 9 12.29 10.95 8.41
CA ARG A 9 11.72 10.85 9.76
C ARG A 9 10.46 11.71 9.91
N ILE A 10 10.49 12.94 9.39
CA ILE A 10 9.35 13.86 9.44
C ILE A 10 8.20 13.31 8.59
N ASN A 11 8.49 12.77 7.39
CA ASN A 11 7.46 12.22 6.52
C ASN A 11 6.77 11.01 7.15
N PHE A 12 7.52 10.06 7.72
CA PHE A 12 6.91 8.92 8.41
C PHE A 12 6.09 9.36 9.65
N ALA A 13 6.57 10.35 10.41
CA ALA A 13 5.79 10.90 11.52
C ALA A 13 4.46 11.50 11.05
N ARG A 14 4.45 12.18 9.89
CA ARG A 14 3.22 12.72 9.29
C ARG A 14 2.24 11.62 8.86
N LEU A 15 2.74 10.45 8.49
CA LEU A 15 1.93 9.28 8.16
C LEU A 15 1.39 8.51 9.38
N GLY A 16 1.73 8.93 10.61
CA GLY A 16 1.24 8.30 11.85
C GLY A 16 2.15 7.23 12.45
N PHE A 17 3.38 7.10 11.94
CA PHE A 17 4.36 6.17 12.50
C PHE A 17 4.96 6.70 13.81
N GLN A 18 5.19 5.80 14.76
CA GLN A 18 5.82 6.08 16.04
C GLN A 18 7.35 6.14 15.91
N PRO A 19 8.06 6.86 16.80
CA PRO A 19 9.51 7.00 16.73
C PRO A 19 10.28 5.67 16.66
N LYS A 20 9.78 4.61 17.32
CA LYS A 20 10.38 3.27 17.27
C LYS A 20 10.26 2.64 15.88
N GLU A 21 9.06 2.70 15.28
CA GLU A 21 8.78 2.22 13.92
C GLU A 21 9.63 3.00 12.91
N ILE A 22 9.70 4.32 13.07
CA ILE A 22 10.49 5.18 12.18
C ILE A 22 11.98 4.86 12.25
N ASN A 23 12.53 4.55 13.42
CA ASN A 23 13.95 4.20 13.54
C ASN A 23 14.26 2.88 12.82
N VAL A 24 13.42 1.86 13.02
CA VAL A 24 13.51 0.59 12.27
C VAL A 24 13.47 0.87 10.77
N MET A 25 12.53 1.71 10.31
CA MET A 25 12.41 2.09 8.91
C MET A 25 13.70 2.78 8.40
N LEU A 26 14.19 3.78 9.12
CA LEU A 26 15.37 4.56 8.72
C LEU A 26 16.63 3.71 8.64
N ASP A 27 16.84 2.80 9.59
CA ASP A 27 18.01 1.92 9.62
C ASP A 27 18.01 0.95 8.44
N MET A 28 16.83 0.46 8.04
CA MET A 28 16.65 -0.38 6.85
C MET A 28 16.79 0.39 5.53
N THR A 29 16.55 1.71 5.50
CA THR A 29 16.75 2.51 4.28
C THR A 29 18.19 2.90 4.00
N THR A 30 19.09 2.77 4.98
CA THR A 30 20.50 3.17 4.79
C THR A 30 21.29 2.27 3.84
N THR A 31 20.75 1.11 3.51
CA THR A 31 21.34 0.14 2.58
C THR A 31 20.97 0.37 1.11
N ASP A 32 19.93 1.16 0.80
CA ASP A 32 19.51 1.48 -0.57
C ASP A 32 19.75 2.97 -0.89
N SER A 33 20.86 3.25 -1.56
CA SER A 33 21.36 4.61 -1.84
C SER A 33 20.68 5.29 -3.04
N SER A 34 19.36 5.44 -3.05
CA SER A 34 18.71 6.34 -4.03
C SER A 34 18.36 7.68 -3.39
N VAL A 35 18.96 8.72 -3.95
CA VAL A 35 18.71 10.15 -3.68
C VAL A 35 17.44 10.54 -4.41
N VAL A 36 16.48 11.13 -3.70
CA VAL A 36 15.14 11.40 -4.23
C VAL A 36 14.67 12.78 -3.74
N THR A 37 13.94 13.50 -4.59
CA THR A 37 13.52 14.90 -4.39
C THR A 37 12.03 15.02 -4.04
N SER A 38 11.58 16.20 -3.59
CA SER A 38 10.42 16.39 -2.68
C SER A 38 9.02 15.95 -3.14
N ALA A 39 8.80 15.60 -4.41
CA ALA A 39 7.54 15.00 -4.90
C ALA A 39 7.67 13.49 -5.15
N GLU A 40 8.88 13.05 -5.47
CA GLU A 40 9.27 11.63 -5.55
C GLU A 40 9.50 11.02 -4.15
N ASP A 41 9.67 11.86 -3.12
CA ASP A 41 9.87 11.47 -1.71
C ASP A 41 8.70 10.67 -1.12
N ASP A 42 7.46 10.97 -1.55
CA ASP A 42 6.28 10.23 -1.10
C ASP A 42 6.17 8.87 -1.80
N GLU A 43 6.48 8.80 -3.10
CA GLU A 43 6.45 7.54 -3.86
C GLU A 43 7.60 6.61 -3.47
N VAL A 44 8.79 7.15 -3.21
CA VAL A 44 9.93 6.35 -2.73
C VAL A 44 9.76 6.00 -1.26
N GLY A 45 9.20 6.89 -0.44
CA GLY A 45 8.75 6.57 0.91
C GLY A 45 7.74 5.43 0.91
N LEU A 46 6.78 5.43 -0.03
CA LEU A 46 5.79 4.36 -0.23
C LEU A 46 6.39 3.07 -0.77
N ARG A 47 7.28 3.15 -1.76
CA ARG A 47 8.01 1.98 -2.28
C ARG A 47 8.83 1.34 -1.18
N ILE A 48 9.48 2.15 -0.35
CA ILE A 48 10.19 1.69 0.83
C ILE A 48 9.21 1.10 1.84
N LEU A 49 8.10 1.75 2.15
CA LEU A 49 7.14 1.27 3.16
C LEU A 49 6.46 -0.02 2.73
N LEU A 50 6.08 -0.13 1.45
CA LEU A 50 5.52 -1.35 0.85
C LEU A 50 6.57 -2.46 0.78
N SER A 51 7.81 -2.16 0.38
CA SER A 51 8.91 -3.13 0.41
C SER A 51 9.38 -3.47 1.83
N LEU A 52 9.07 -2.65 2.84
CA LEU A 52 9.30 -2.94 4.25
C LEU A 52 8.20 -3.82 4.82
N LEU A 53 6.94 -3.60 4.47
CA LEU A 53 5.84 -4.52 4.79
C LEU A 53 6.07 -5.90 4.12
N GLU A 54 6.59 -5.90 2.88
CA GLU A 54 7.05 -7.09 2.16
C GLU A 54 8.20 -7.81 2.89
N LYS A 55 9.19 -7.05 3.41
CA LYS A 55 10.34 -7.59 4.16
C LYS A 55 9.98 -8.03 5.57
N ASP A 56 9.05 -7.39 6.29
CA ASP A 56 8.66 -7.80 7.64
C ASP A 56 7.89 -9.13 7.61
N GLU A 57 7.15 -9.41 6.53
CA GLU A 57 6.58 -10.73 6.26
C GLU A 57 7.62 -11.79 5.85
N LEU A 58 8.77 -11.37 5.30
CA LEU A 58 9.91 -12.25 5.01
C LEU A 58 10.80 -12.48 6.24
N ILE A 59 10.97 -11.49 7.12
CA ILE A 59 11.80 -11.53 8.34
C ILE A 59 11.09 -12.27 9.48
N THR A 60 9.76 -12.19 9.57
CA THR A 60 8.97 -13.03 10.51
C THR A 60 9.11 -14.54 10.25
N LYS A 61 9.68 -14.95 9.11
CA LYS A 61 10.07 -16.34 8.82
C LYS A 61 11.50 -16.69 9.27
N GLY A 62 12.32 -15.70 9.66
CA GLY A 62 13.75 -15.85 9.88
C GLY A 62 14.18 -16.04 11.34
N GLU A 63 13.70 -15.25 12.30
CA GLU A 63 14.29 -15.26 13.65
C GLU A 63 13.23 -15.12 14.75
N GLY A 64 13.26 -16.05 15.71
CA GLY A 64 12.32 -16.09 16.82
C GLY A 64 12.63 -15.08 17.93
N GLY A 65 11.59 -14.58 18.59
CA GLY A 65 11.71 -14.04 19.95
C GLY A 65 10.74 -12.93 20.34
N GLY A 66 9.56 -13.32 20.88
CA GLY A 66 8.94 -12.66 22.04
C GLY A 66 8.01 -11.45 21.83
N GLY A 67 6.70 -11.67 22.09
CA GLY A 67 5.80 -10.64 22.61
C GLY A 67 4.65 -10.20 21.70
N ASP A 68 3.53 -10.94 21.74
CA ASP A 68 2.16 -10.48 21.46
C ASP A 68 1.83 -9.79 20.12
N ALA A 69 2.41 -10.28 19.02
CA ALA A 69 1.85 -10.15 17.65
C ALA A 69 1.68 -11.53 16.99
N LYS A 70 1.18 -12.50 17.76
CA LYS A 70 1.23 -13.93 17.46
C LYS A 70 -0.05 -14.49 16.86
N ILE A 71 -0.64 -13.80 15.90
CA ILE A 71 -1.66 -14.32 14.97
C ILE A 71 -1.40 -13.50 13.70
N LEU A 72 -0.70 -14.00 12.68
CA LEU A 72 -1.34 -14.13 11.35
C LEU A 72 -0.53 -14.97 10.33
N THR A 73 0.67 -15.49 10.61
CA THR A 73 1.51 -16.06 9.50
C THR A 73 2.30 -17.35 9.78
N ARG A 74 2.06 -18.08 10.89
CA ARG A 74 2.74 -19.40 11.10
C ARG A 74 2.00 -20.62 10.55
N ASN A 75 0.73 -20.50 10.18
CA ASN A 75 -0.09 -21.58 9.63
C ASN A 75 -0.76 -21.19 8.30
N ALA A 76 -0.22 -20.21 7.57
CA ALA A 76 -0.72 -19.93 6.22
C ALA A 76 -0.47 -21.18 5.36
N PRO A 77 -1.51 -21.76 4.72
CA PRO A 77 -1.33 -22.90 3.84
C PRO A 77 -0.27 -22.58 2.78
N LYS A 78 0.64 -23.52 2.54
CA LYS A 78 1.54 -23.37 1.38
C LYS A 78 0.68 -23.43 0.13
N ALA A 79 0.62 -22.31 -0.59
CA ALA A 79 -0.09 -22.24 -1.86
C ALA A 79 0.47 -23.30 -2.82
N ASN A 80 -0.40 -24.16 -3.33
CA ASN A 80 -0.05 -25.04 -4.43
C ASN A 80 -0.15 -24.25 -5.77
N ALA A 81 0.28 -24.86 -6.88
CA ALA A 81 0.29 -24.17 -8.18
C ALA A 81 -1.13 -23.77 -8.65
N ALA A 82 -2.14 -24.60 -8.37
CA ALA A 82 -3.52 -24.31 -8.73
C ALA A 82 -4.09 -23.14 -7.91
N ASP A 83 -3.74 -23.05 -6.62
CA ASP A 83 -4.13 -21.92 -5.77
C ASP A 83 -3.53 -20.62 -6.32
N LEU A 84 -2.26 -20.63 -6.75
CA LEU A 84 -1.61 -19.44 -7.32
C LEU A 84 -2.20 -19.02 -8.66
N GLU A 85 -2.58 -19.98 -9.50
CA GLU A 85 -3.24 -19.72 -10.80
C GLU A 85 -4.65 -19.15 -10.60
N TYR A 86 -5.42 -19.73 -9.69
CA TYR A 86 -6.74 -19.20 -9.31
C TYR A 86 -6.60 -17.78 -8.73
N ALA A 87 -5.65 -17.57 -7.82
CA ALA A 87 -5.39 -16.26 -7.23
C ALA A 87 -5.02 -15.23 -8.30
N SER A 88 -4.23 -15.63 -9.30
CA SER A 88 -3.87 -14.76 -10.42
C SER A 88 -5.08 -14.39 -11.27
N THR A 89 -5.97 -15.34 -11.51
CA THR A 89 -7.22 -15.12 -12.27
C THR A 89 -8.14 -14.16 -11.53
N GLU A 90 -8.33 -14.37 -10.22
CA GLU A 90 -9.14 -13.50 -9.37
C GLU A 90 -8.60 -12.07 -9.31
N ARG A 91 -7.27 -11.90 -9.16
CA ARG A 91 -6.64 -10.57 -9.22
C ARG A 91 -6.90 -9.89 -10.57
N HIS A 92 -6.82 -10.64 -11.66
CA HIS A 92 -7.06 -10.09 -12.99
C HIS A 92 -8.51 -9.61 -13.15
N HIS A 93 -9.49 -10.39 -12.67
CA HIS A 93 -10.88 -9.97 -12.65
C HIS A 93 -11.11 -8.75 -11.77
N GLU A 94 -10.49 -8.70 -10.59
CA GLU A 94 -10.58 -7.53 -9.70
C GLU A 94 -10.03 -6.27 -10.38
N ILE A 95 -8.87 -6.35 -11.06
CA ILE A 95 -8.29 -5.24 -11.82
C ILE A 95 -9.26 -4.74 -12.88
N GLN A 96 -9.81 -5.64 -13.71
CA GLN A 96 -10.77 -5.25 -14.76
C GLN A 96 -12.01 -4.56 -14.17
N ALA A 97 -12.51 -5.08 -13.04
CA ALA A 97 -13.64 -4.48 -12.34
C ALA A 97 -13.29 -3.08 -11.80
N LEU A 98 -12.13 -2.92 -11.17
CA LEU A 98 -11.66 -1.63 -10.65
C LEU A 98 -11.45 -0.61 -11.78
N GLU A 99 -10.87 -1.01 -12.92
CA GLU A 99 -10.70 -0.12 -14.07
C GLU A 99 -12.05 0.32 -14.67
N ALA A 100 -13.04 -0.57 -14.68
CA ALA A 100 -14.38 -0.27 -15.18
C ALA A 100 -15.16 0.65 -14.23
N ILE A 101 -15.03 0.46 -12.92
CA ILE A 101 -15.77 1.21 -11.90
C ILE A 101 -15.09 2.56 -11.60
N PHE A 102 -13.75 2.60 -11.59
CA PHE A 102 -12.94 3.73 -11.16
C PHE A 102 -11.93 4.17 -12.25
N PRO A 103 -12.39 4.54 -13.46
CA PRO A 103 -11.50 4.78 -14.59
C PRO A 103 -10.50 5.92 -14.37
N ASN A 104 -10.82 6.89 -13.51
CA ASN A 104 -9.97 8.05 -13.22
C ASN A 104 -9.31 7.98 -11.83
N GLU A 105 -9.81 7.09 -10.97
CA GLU A 105 -9.42 6.99 -9.57
C GLU A 105 -8.51 5.79 -9.30
N PHE A 106 -8.41 4.84 -10.23
CA PHE A 106 -7.58 3.65 -10.13
C PHE A 106 -6.35 3.68 -11.06
N GLU A 107 -5.18 3.44 -10.49
CA GLU A 107 -3.89 3.39 -11.18
C GLU A 107 -3.08 2.18 -10.71
N ILE A 108 -2.54 1.39 -11.65
CA ILE A 108 -1.56 0.34 -11.37
C ILE A 108 -0.17 0.96 -11.39
N ILE A 109 0.58 0.83 -10.28
CA ILE A 109 1.95 1.33 -10.19
C ILE A 109 2.89 0.22 -10.70
N THR A 110 3.35 0.34 -11.94
CA THR A 110 4.41 -0.53 -12.45
C THR A 110 5.75 -0.17 -11.80
N PRO A 111 6.56 -1.14 -11.36
CA PRO A 111 7.93 -0.88 -10.95
C PRO A 111 8.68 -0.30 -12.16
N ILE A 112 9.27 0.89 -12.02
CA ILE A 112 10.19 1.42 -13.02
C ILE A 112 11.36 0.44 -13.09
N SER A 113 11.31 -0.47 -14.05
CA SER A 113 12.43 -1.34 -14.37
C SER A 113 13.62 -0.43 -14.67
N LYS A 114 14.74 -0.63 -13.96
CA LYS A 114 16.01 0.11 -14.13
C LYS A 114 16.68 -0.19 -15.49
N LYS A 115 15.94 -0.10 -16.59
CA LYS A 115 16.40 -0.28 -17.96
C LYS A 115 15.76 0.74 -18.92
N GLN A 116 15.67 2.00 -18.53
CA GLN A 116 15.53 3.11 -19.49
C GLN A 116 16.39 4.31 -19.06
N GLN A 117 17.68 4.07 -18.89
CA GLN A 117 18.69 5.08 -19.25
C GLN A 117 19.29 4.64 -20.58
N ASN A 118 18.56 4.89 -21.66
CA ASN A 118 19.10 5.28 -22.97
C ASN A 118 17.88 5.59 -23.84
N GLY A 119 17.76 6.89 -24.16
CA GLY A 119 16.50 7.48 -24.59
C GLY A 119 15.96 7.01 -25.94
N SER A 120 14.69 7.30 -26.14
CA SER A 120 14.23 7.93 -27.39
C SER A 120 12.82 8.49 -27.18
N THR A 121 12.64 9.70 -27.68
CA THR A 121 11.38 10.39 -27.90
C THR A 121 10.42 9.55 -28.74
N ALA A 122 9.21 9.30 -28.25
CA ALA A 122 8.00 9.28 -29.09
C ALA A 122 6.76 9.31 -28.20
N SER A 123 5.92 10.33 -28.40
CA SER A 123 4.51 10.30 -28.04
C SER A 123 3.86 9.05 -28.61
N GLY A 124 3.39 8.17 -27.74
CA GLY A 124 2.62 6.99 -28.09
C GLY A 124 1.77 6.64 -26.87
N VAL A 125 0.47 6.49 -27.08
CA VAL A 125 -0.49 6.05 -26.08
C VAL A 125 0.04 4.75 -25.48
N GLU A 126 0.53 4.81 -24.25
CA GLU A 126 0.94 3.63 -23.50
C GLU A 126 -0.32 2.82 -23.23
N GLU A 127 -0.54 1.75 -24.01
CA GLU A 127 -1.46 0.69 -23.61
C GLU A 127 -1.04 0.25 -22.21
N LYS A 128 -1.94 0.41 -21.24
CA LYS A 128 -1.81 -0.17 -19.89
C LYS A 128 -1.75 -1.70 -20.05
N SER A 129 -0.58 -2.23 -20.39
CA SER A 129 -0.36 -3.66 -20.38
C SER A 129 -0.39 -4.10 -18.93
N ILE A 130 -1.42 -4.87 -18.56
CA ILE A 130 -1.47 -5.55 -17.27
C ILE A 130 -0.23 -6.44 -17.21
N ASP A 131 0.75 -6.03 -16.42
CA ASP A 131 1.92 -6.86 -16.15
C ASP A 131 1.42 -8.12 -15.46
N ASN A 132 1.73 -9.31 -15.99
CA ASN A 132 1.39 -10.59 -15.35
C ASN A 132 2.29 -10.88 -14.13
N SER A 133 2.87 -9.84 -13.53
CA SER A 133 3.60 -9.93 -12.29
C SER A 133 2.75 -10.62 -11.22
N PRO A 134 3.35 -11.57 -10.47
CA PRO A 134 2.66 -12.21 -9.35
C PRO A 134 2.30 -11.20 -8.25
N GLU A 135 2.91 -10.01 -8.27
CA GLU A 135 2.68 -8.94 -7.33
C GLU A 135 2.21 -7.68 -8.05
N GLN A 136 1.16 -7.06 -7.53
CA GLN A 136 0.58 -5.85 -8.12
C GLN A 136 0.52 -4.74 -7.09
N ARG A 137 0.65 -3.52 -7.58
CA ARG A 137 0.64 -2.31 -6.76
C ARG A 137 -0.45 -1.39 -7.29
N TYR A 138 -1.35 -0.97 -6.41
CA TYR A 138 -2.46 -0.12 -6.76
C TYR A 138 -2.36 1.20 -6.03
N LYS A 139 -2.82 2.25 -6.70
CA LYS A 139 -3.09 3.56 -6.13
C LYS A 139 -4.53 3.91 -6.46
N LEU A 140 -5.32 4.11 -5.41
CA LEU A 140 -6.74 4.37 -5.50
C LEU A 140 -7.05 5.70 -4.84
N LYS A 141 -7.66 6.62 -5.59
CA LYS A 141 -8.16 7.88 -5.04
C LYS A 141 -9.51 7.62 -4.38
N VAL A 142 -9.57 7.79 -3.07
CA VAL A 142 -10.79 7.61 -2.30
C VAL A 142 -11.53 8.94 -2.24
N THR A 143 -12.80 8.96 -2.62
CA THR A 143 -13.66 10.13 -2.43
C THR A 143 -14.62 9.84 -1.28
N PRO A 144 -14.49 10.53 -0.13
CA PRO A 144 -15.41 10.35 0.99
C PRO A 144 -16.85 10.67 0.60
N ILE A 145 -17.83 9.91 1.11
CA ILE A 145 -19.26 10.10 0.80
C ILE A 145 -19.74 11.47 1.30
N THR A 146 -19.26 11.85 2.48
CA THR A 146 -19.47 13.19 3.04
C THR A 146 -18.17 13.97 2.96
N PRO A 147 -18.17 15.21 2.46
CA PRO A 147 -16.98 16.06 2.48
C PRO A 147 -16.42 16.19 3.89
N LEU A 148 -15.09 16.05 4.00
CA LEU A 148 -14.41 16.17 5.28
C LEU A 148 -14.54 17.58 5.85
N GLN A 149 -14.77 17.67 7.16
CA GLN A 149 -15.03 18.92 7.84
C GLN A 149 -13.73 19.66 8.20
N PRO A 150 -13.77 21.00 8.39
CA PRO A 150 -12.61 21.75 8.85
C PRO A 150 -12.09 21.20 10.19
N PRO A 151 -10.76 21.07 10.39
CA PRO A 151 -9.68 21.60 9.55
C PRO A 151 -9.22 20.70 8.39
N ALA A 152 -9.75 19.48 8.28
CA ALA A 152 -9.29 18.47 7.33
C ALA A 152 -10.07 18.50 6.00
N GLN A 153 -10.13 19.66 5.34
CA GLN A 153 -10.95 19.89 4.13
C GLN A 153 -10.44 19.20 2.86
N SER A 154 -9.29 18.53 2.90
CA SER A 154 -8.72 17.93 1.71
C SER A 154 -9.32 16.55 1.45
N ASN A 155 -10.04 16.44 0.33
CA ASN A 155 -10.48 15.15 -0.21
C ASN A 155 -9.35 14.40 -0.95
N ALA A 156 -8.09 14.78 -0.76
CA ALA A 156 -6.93 14.04 -1.27
C ALA A 156 -6.65 12.79 -0.41
N CYS A 157 -7.64 11.90 -0.33
CA CYS A 157 -7.52 10.61 0.31
C CYS A 157 -6.99 9.61 -0.72
N VAL A 158 -5.89 8.94 -0.41
CA VAL A 158 -5.28 7.94 -1.30
C VAL A 158 -5.09 6.64 -0.55
N LEU A 159 -5.58 5.56 -1.13
CA LEU A 159 -5.30 4.19 -0.70
C LEU A 159 -4.25 3.59 -1.62
N TYR A 160 -3.18 3.10 -1.03
CA TYR A 160 -2.21 2.26 -1.71
C TYR A 160 -2.43 0.82 -1.28
N ALA A 161 -2.48 -0.09 -2.25
CA ALA A 161 -2.62 -1.51 -2.01
C ALA A 161 -1.50 -2.29 -2.71
N PHE A 162 -1.01 -3.33 -2.05
CA PHE A 162 -0.05 -4.27 -2.61
C PHE A 162 -0.59 -5.68 -2.48
N THR A 163 -0.91 -6.29 -3.60
CA THR A 163 -1.42 -7.66 -3.64
C THR A 163 -0.26 -8.61 -3.92
N ARG A 164 -0.13 -9.65 -3.09
CA ARG A 164 0.87 -10.69 -3.24
C ARG A 164 0.37 -11.80 -4.16
N SER A 165 1.27 -12.70 -4.56
CA SER A 165 0.96 -13.85 -5.42
C SER A 165 -0.16 -14.75 -4.89
N ALA A 166 -0.34 -14.80 -3.58
CA ALA A 166 -1.34 -15.63 -2.92
C ALA A 166 -2.64 -14.88 -2.57
N TYR A 167 -2.71 -13.57 -2.81
CA TYR A 167 -3.94 -12.78 -2.67
C TYR A 167 -4.89 -13.08 -3.83
N PRO A 168 -6.21 -13.22 -3.61
CA PRO A 168 -6.91 -13.03 -2.34
C PRO A 168 -7.03 -14.27 -1.45
N ILE A 169 -6.68 -15.45 -1.96
CA ILE A 169 -7.05 -16.74 -1.36
C ILE A 169 -6.39 -16.95 0.02
N LEU A 170 -5.08 -16.73 0.11
CA LEU A 170 -4.26 -17.15 1.25
C LEU A 170 -3.56 -15.98 1.94
N ALA A 171 -3.73 -14.77 1.41
CA ALA A 171 -3.10 -13.58 1.91
C ALA A 171 -3.98 -12.36 1.68
N SER A 172 -4.07 -11.51 2.70
CA SER A 172 -4.65 -10.16 2.58
C SER A 172 -3.68 -9.22 1.85
N PRO A 173 -4.17 -8.15 1.22
CA PRO A 173 -3.33 -7.13 0.61
C PRO A 173 -2.64 -6.32 1.70
N LEU A 174 -1.46 -5.78 1.40
CA LEU A 174 -0.80 -4.80 2.25
C LEU A 174 -1.33 -3.42 1.89
N LEU A 175 -1.72 -2.63 2.90
CA LEU A 175 -2.50 -1.41 2.69
C LEU A 175 -1.85 -0.21 3.37
N LEU A 176 -1.96 0.95 2.73
CA LEU A 176 -1.60 2.23 3.32
C LEU A 176 -2.56 3.31 2.83
N PHE A 177 -3.32 3.87 3.76
CA PHE A 177 -4.15 5.04 3.56
C PHE A 177 -3.40 6.31 3.94
N THR A 178 -3.44 7.32 3.08
CA THR A 178 -2.82 8.63 3.31
C THR A 178 -3.79 9.78 3.06
N ASN A 179 -3.66 10.83 3.88
CA ASN A 179 -4.30 12.12 3.69
C ASN A 179 -3.43 13.16 4.40
N ASN A 180 -3.05 14.24 3.71
CA ASN A 180 -2.13 15.25 4.24
C ASN A 180 -2.75 16.24 5.24
N THR A 181 -4.08 16.22 5.40
CA THR A 181 -4.81 17.10 6.32
C THR A 181 -5.31 16.41 7.57
N LEU A 182 -5.36 15.07 7.59
CA LEU A 182 -5.75 14.32 8.78
C LEU A 182 -4.62 14.29 9.81
N PRO A 183 -4.95 14.37 11.12
CA PRO A 183 -3.96 14.17 12.18
C PRO A 183 -3.31 12.79 12.09
N PRO A 184 -1.99 12.66 12.37
CA PRO A 184 -1.29 11.37 12.31
C PRO A 184 -1.90 10.27 13.20
N SER A 185 -2.42 10.63 14.37
CA SER A 185 -3.11 9.70 15.27
C SER A 185 -4.39 9.13 14.66
N LEU A 186 -5.14 9.94 13.91
CA LEU A 186 -6.34 9.53 13.20
C LEU A 186 -5.99 8.66 11.99
N LEU A 187 -5.00 9.05 11.19
CA LEU A 187 -4.47 8.24 10.09
C LEU A 187 -4.05 6.84 10.57
N ARG A 188 -3.40 6.76 11.74
CA ARG A 188 -3.03 5.47 12.34
C ARG A 188 -4.25 4.62 12.67
N ARG A 189 -5.29 5.20 13.30
CA ARG A 189 -6.53 4.49 13.63
C ARG A 189 -7.23 3.97 12.37
N ILE A 190 -7.30 4.78 11.32
CA ILE A 190 -7.88 4.40 10.03
C ILE A 190 -7.10 3.24 9.40
N ASN A 191 -5.76 3.34 9.34
CA ASN A 191 -4.92 2.27 8.79
C ASN A 191 -5.05 0.95 9.57
N VAL A 192 -5.12 1.01 10.90
CA VAL A 192 -5.36 -0.19 11.73
C VAL A 192 -6.73 -0.80 11.42
N ALA A 193 -7.79 0.01 11.39
CA ALA A 193 -9.14 -0.46 11.08
C ALA A 193 -9.22 -1.07 9.66
N LEU A 194 -8.53 -0.46 8.70
CA LEU A 194 -8.43 -0.93 7.33
C LEU A 194 -7.74 -2.29 7.22
N ILE A 195 -6.64 -2.49 7.95
CA ILE A 195 -5.96 -3.80 8.02
C ILE A 195 -6.87 -4.87 8.63
N HIS A 196 -7.64 -4.53 9.67
CA HIS A 196 -8.63 -5.45 10.23
C HIS A 196 -9.69 -5.83 9.20
N LYS A 197 -10.27 -4.84 8.50
CA LYS A 197 -11.27 -5.07 7.46
C LYS A 197 -10.72 -5.95 6.32
N ALA A 198 -9.48 -5.72 5.90
CA ALA A 198 -8.81 -6.51 4.87
C ALA A 198 -8.62 -7.98 5.25
N ASN A 199 -8.43 -8.28 6.54
CA ASN A 199 -8.30 -9.65 7.04
C ASN A 199 -9.66 -10.35 7.19
N GLU A 200 -10.76 -9.60 7.30
CA GLU A 200 -12.11 -10.17 7.34
C GLU A 200 -12.52 -10.75 5.97
N GLY A 201 -12.13 -10.10 4.87
CA GLY A 201 -12.37 -10.58 3.50
C GLY A 201 -11.27 -11.49 2.95
N LEU A 202 -10.55 -12.21 3.80
CA LEU A 202 -9.59 -13.22 3.33
C LEU A 202 -10.33 -14.33 2.58
N GLY A 203 -9.87 -14.64 1.36
CA GLY A 203 -10.47 -15.67 0.50
C GLY A 203 -11.14 -15.09 -0.74
N GLU A 204 -11.41 -13.79 -0.80
CA GLU A 204 -12.07 -13.13 -1.94
C GLU A 204 -11.44 -11.75 -2.28
N PRO A 205 -11.57 -11.27 -3.52
CA PRO A 205 -11.19 -9.91 -3.87
C PRO A 205 -11.90 -8.87 -3.00
N ILE A 206 -11.18 -7.88 -2.49
CA ILE A 206 -11.66 -6.99 -1.40
C ILE A 206 -11.29 -5.52 -1.62
N ILE A 207 -10.49 -5.18 -2.63
CA ILE A 207 -10.02 -3.81 -2.82
C ILE A 207 -11.19 -2.84 -3.05
N PHE A 208 -12.22 -3.27 -3.79
CA PHE A 208 -13.45 -2.50 -3.98
C PHE A 208 -14.16 -2.22 -2.65
N GLU A 209 -14.38 -3.26 -1.82
CA GLU A 209 -15.05 -3.10 -0.53
C GLU A 209 -14.24 -2.21 0.42
N LEU A 210 -12.90 -2.31 0.40
CA LEU A 210 -12.03 -1.43 1.19
C LEU A 210 -12.15 0.04 0.76
N MET A 211 -12.33 0.31 -0.54
CA MET A 211 -12.60 1.66 -1.01
C MET A 211 -13.94 2.20 -0.49
N GLU A 212 -15.02 1.42 -0.60
CA GLU A 212 -16.34 1.81 -0.09
C GLU A 212 -16.30 2.03 1.42
N TYR A 213 -15.65 1.10 2.14
CA TYR A 213 -15.44 1.20 3.58
C TYR A 213 -14.74 2.51 3.95
N LEU A 214 -13.64 2.87 3.28
CA LEU A 214 -12.95 4.14 3.57
C LEU A 214 -13.80 5.37 3.23
N ALA A 215 -14.53 5.32 2.11
CA ALA A 215 -15.39 6.43 1.70
C ALA A 215 -16.47 6.74 2.75
N GLU A 216 -16.99 5.72 3.43
CA GLU A 216 -17.97 5.85 4.51
C GLU A 216 -17.33 6.10 5.88
N TYR A 217 -16.22 5.44 6.19
CA TYR A 217 -15.63 5.41 7.52
C TYR A 217 -14.81 6.65 7.86
N VAL A 218 -14.09 7.22 6.89
CA VAL A 218 -13.19 8.37 7.14
C VAL A 218 -13.96 9.59 7.67
N PRO A 219 -15.12 9.99 7.10
CA PRO A 219 -15.90 11.10 7.65
C PRO A 219 -16.37 10.86 9.10
N LYS A 220 -16.87 9.66 9.40
CA LYS A 220 -17.40 9.30 10.73
C LYS A 220 -16.37 9.34 11.86
N MET A 221 -15.09 9.30 11.51
CA MET A 221 -13.99 9.33 12.48
C MET A 221 -13.47 10.74 12.76
N GLN A 222 -14.01 11.75 12.06
CA GLN A 222 -13.76 13.18 12.35
C GLN A 222 -14.75 13.75 13.36
N ASP A 223 -15.93 13.15 13.49
CA ASP A 223 -16.96 13.50 14.47
C ASP A 223 -16.57 13.06 15.90
#